data_AF-A0A4Q0P284-F1
#
_entry.id   AF-A0A4Q0P284-F1
#
_cell.length_a   1.000
_cell.length_b   1.000
_cell.length_c   1.000
_cell.angle_alpha   90.00
_cell.angle_beta   90.00
_cell.angle_gamma   90.00
#
_symmetry.space_group_name_H-M   'P 1'
#
loop_
_entity.id
_entity.type
_entity.pdbx_description
1 polymer ?
#
loop_
_entity_poly.entity_id
_entity_poly.type
_entity_poly.pdbx_seq_one_letter_code
_entity_poly.pdbx_strand_id
1 'polypeptide(L)'
;MRCSSVKEQNKLLGNWYSNSDDNYGLLEFQFYKDSLVVYEILGKSSADWKIKNDKIHLTRINGFSDNNQLTYSYHLEESNQLLSLDLVGDSIIKLPKLRKAKNAFDFFKKTINLEIELPQSTGELKMISQQNRLNFNIYAGYKSDTLIVKTDQSSGLHDLEKEFKSYVNTLRDELKPWIKFNLVADKNITQTQMDSIKSRIRESFVTPIYRTYKNEEIDYKSTINWFGKIEDD
;
A
#
# COMPACT_ATOMS: atom_id res chain seq x y z
N MET A 1 9.90 -27.22 -27.51
CA MET A 1 9.82 -26.65 -26.14
C MET A 1 9.24 -25.22 -26.17
N ARG A 2 7.94 -25.03 -26.44
CA ARG A 2 7.27 -23.71 -26.41
C ARG A 2 6.09 -23.63 -25.43
N CYS A 3 5.69 -24.77 -24.84
CA CYS A 3 4.48 -24.87 -24.03
C CYS A 3 4.72 -24.56 -22.53
N SER A 4 5.93 -24.76 -22.02
CA SER A 4 6.28 -24.48 -20.61
C SER A 4 6.45 -22.98 -20.34
N SER A 5 7.16 -22.26 -21.21
CA SER A 5 7.42 -20.82 -21.03
C SER A 5 6.15 -19.97 -21.04
N VAL A 6 5.17 -20.31 -21.89
CA VAL A 6 3.87 -19.59 -21.94
C VAL A 6 3.06 -19.83 -20.67
N LYS A 7 3.08 -21.05 -20.12
CA LYS A 7 2.41 -21.36 -18.85
C LYS A 7 3.01 -20.57 -17.69
N GLU A 8 4.34 -20.47 -17.62
CA GLU A 8 5.03 -19.69 -16.60
C GLU A 8 4.77 -18.18 -16.74
N GLN A 9 4.77 -17.65 -17.97
CA GLN A 9 4.44 -16.24 -18.21
C GLN A 9 3.03 -15.88 -17.72
N ASN A 10 2.05 -16.76 -17.97
CA ASN A 10 0.67 -16.52 -17.56
C ASN A 10 0.50 -16.38 -16.04
N LYS A 11 1.36 -17.03 -15.24
CA LYS A 11 1.32 -16.93 -13.77
C LYS A 11 1.73 -15.55 -13.27
N LEU A 12 2.67 -14.92 -13.96
CA LEU A 12 3.19 -13.59 -13.63
C LEU A 12 2.26 -12.46 -14.07
N LEU A 13 1.32 -12.68 -15.00
CA LEU A 13 0.41 -11.63 -15.46
C LEU A 13 -0.37 -10.96 -14.32
N GLY A 14 -0.48 -9.63 -14.37
CA GLY A 14 -1.16 -8.80 -13.39
C GLY A 14 -0.22 -7.87 -12.62
N ASN A 15 -0.73 -7.27 -11.55
CA ASN A 15 -0.03 -6.24 -10.80
C ASN A 15 0.59 -6.82 -9.52
N TRP A 16 1.83 -6.43 -9.26
CA TRP A 16 2.65 -6.90 -8.16
C TRP A 16 3.20 -5.69 -7.42
N TYR A 17 2.92 -5.60 -6.13
CA TYR A 17 3.22 -4.42 -5.34
C TYR A 17 4.18 -4.76 -4.21
N SER A 18 5.05 -3.81 -3.88
CA SER A 18 5.74 -3.80 -2.60
C SER A 18 5.62 -2.41 -1.97
N ASN A 19 5.37 -2.43 -0.67
CA ASN A 19 5.74 -1.36 0.23
C ASN A 19 7.10 -1.83 0.75
N SER A 20 8.17 -1.21 0.27
CA SER A 20 9.44 -1.27 1.00
C SER A 20 9.73 0.12 1.52
N ASP A 21 10.55 0.16 2.57
CA ASP A 21 11.08 1.33 3.27
C ASP A 21 11.42 2.52 2.34
N ASP A 22 11.74 3.66 2.96
CA ASP A 22 12.00 4.98 2.36
C ASP A 22 12.79 5.01 1.04
N ASN A 23 13.55 3.96 0.72
CA ASN A 23 14.34 3.80 -0.50
C ASN A 23 13.55 3.57 -1.81
N TYR A 24 12.36 2.95 -1.78
CA TYR A 24 11.63 2.60 -3.03
C TYR A 24 10.20 3.14 -3.10
N GLY A 25 9.61 3.53 -1.96
CA GLY A 25 8.20 3.90 -1.90
C GLY A 25 7.27 2.73 -2.29
N LEU A 26 6.11 3.06 -2.88
CA LEU A 26 5.24 2.05 -3.49
C LEU A 26 5.86 1.61 -4.82
N LEU A 27 6.40 0.40 -4.83
CA LEU A 27 6.94 -0.25 -6.03
C LEU A 27 5.84 -1.09 -6.67
N GLU A 28 5.58 -0.91 -7.96
CA GLU A 28 4.58 -1.65 -8.72
C GLU A 28 5.16 -2.21 -10.02
N PHE A 29 4.99 -3.52 -10.24
CA PHE A 29 5.27 -4.21 -11.49
C PHE A 29 3.95 -4.67 -12.11
N GLN A 30 3.63 -4.21 -13.31
CA GLN A 30 2.46 -4.62 -14.09
C GLN A 30 2.89 -5.48 -15.27
N PHE A 31 2.74 -6.79 -15.16
CA PHE A 31 3.05 -7.73 -16.23
C PHE A 31 1.83 -7.89 -17.17
N TYR A 32 1.96 -7.39 -18.39
CA TYR A 32 1.07 -7.64 -19.52
C TYR A 32 1.63 -8.78 -20.39
N LYS A 33 0.90 -9.19 -21.43
CA LYS A 33 1.32 -10.34 -22.26
C LYS A 33 2.65 -10.11 -22.98
N ASP A 34 2.91 -8.89 -23.41
CA ASP A 34 4.05 -8.48 -24.23
C ASP A 34 4.91 -7.38 -23.59
N SER A 35 4.38 -6.71 -22.57
CA SER A 35 5.00 -5.55 -21.94
C SER A 35 4.99 -5.64 -20.41
N LEU A 36 5.99 -5.03 -19.79
CA LEU A 36 6.09 -4.80 -18.37
C LEU A 36 6.10 -3.29 -18.15
N VAL A 37 5.28 -2.81 -17.23
CA VAL A 37 5.34 -1.43 -16.74
C VAL A 37 5.77 -1.47 -15.28
N VAL A 38 6.75 -0.65 -14.93
CA VAL A 38 7.23 -0.50 -13.55
C VAL A 38 6.99 0.92 -13.08
N TYR A 39 6.41 1.08 -11.90
CA TYR A 39 6.32 2.34 -11.19
C TYR A 39 7.16 2.26 -9.92
N GLU A 40 8.08 3.20 -9.77
CA GLU A 40 8.96 3.33 -8.62
C GLU A 40 9.14 4.81 -8.26
N ILE A 41 9.91 5.11 -7.21
CA ILE A 41 10.13 6.49 -6.73
C ILE A 41 10.68 7.44 -7.79
N LEU A 42 11.47 6.93 -8.75
CA LEU A 42 12.03 7.72 -9.84
C LEU A 42 10.98 8.00 -10.93
N GLY A 43 9.95 7.18 -11.03
CA GLY A 43 8.83 7.36 -11.94
C GLY A 43 8.47 6.07 -12.66
N LYS A 44 7.98 6.22 -13.90
CA LYS A 44 7.48 5.12 -14.73
C LYS A 44 8.55 4.65 -15.71
N SER A 45 8.77 3.34 -15.79
CA SER A 45 9.49 2.70 -16.89
C SER A 45 8.63 1.62 -17.57
N SER A 46 9.03 1.24 -18.77
CA SER A 46 8.38 0.17 -19.53
C SER A 46 9.39 -0.64 -20.32
N ALA A 47 9.11 -1.92 -20.54
CA ALA A 47 9.97 -2.81 -21.30
C ALA A 47 9.15 -3.92 -21.98
N ASP A 48 9.67 -4.47 -23.07
CA ASP A 48 9.25 -5.79 -23.54
C ASP A 48 9.81 -6.85 -22.58
N TRP A 49 9.07 -7.93 -22.33
CA TRP A 49 9.58 -9.00 -21.46
C TRP A 49 9.27 -10.40 -21.96
N LYS A 50 10.11 -11.36 -21.55
CA LYS A 50 9.87 -12.79 -21.77
C LYS A 50 10.56 -13.65 -20.73
N ILE A 51 10.05 -14.86 -20.55
CA ILE A 51 10.74 -15.90 -19.77
C ILE A 51 11.59 -16.77 -20.71
N LYS A 52 12.88 -16.90 -20.40
CA LYS A 52 13.79 -17.84 -21.05
C LYS A 52 14.75 -18.39 -20.00
N ASN A 53 14.98 -19.70 -20.00
CA ASN A 53 15.88 -20.36 -19.04
C ASN A 53 15.55 -19.99 -17.59
N ASP A 54 14.26 -20.00 -17.24
CA ASP A 54 13.74 -19.68 -15.90
C ASP A 54 14.14 -18.29 -15.36
N LYS A 55 14.36 -17.34 -16.29
CA LYS A 55 14.66 -15.94 -15.99
C LYS A 55 13.74 -15.01 -16.75
N ILE A 56 13.44 -13.86 -16.15
CA ILE A 56 12.71 -12.78 -16.80
C ILE A 56 13.73 -11.90 -17.52
N HIS A 57 13.62 -11.79 -18.84
CA HIS A 57 14.46 -10.93 -19.64
C HIS A 57 13.66 -9.72 -20.09
N LEU A 58 14.17 -8.53 -19.78
CA LEU A 58 13.64 -7.25 -20.24
C LEU A 58 14.47 -6.73 -21.41
N THR A 59 13.80 -6.19 -22.41
CA THR A 59 14.42 -5.55 -23.60
C THR A 59 13.67 -4.28 -23.98
N ARG A 60 14.31 -3.36 -24.71
CA ARG A 60 13.70 -2.09 -25.14
C ARG A 60 13.15 -1.30 -23.94
N ILE A 61 13.96 -1.20 -22.90
CA ILE A 61 13.59 -0.51 -21.67
C ILE A 61 13.55 0.99 -21.96
N ASN A 62 12.41 1.61 -21.69
CA ASN A 62 12.20 3.05 -21.78
C ASN A 62 11.91 3.59 -20.38
N GLY A 63 12.68 4.57 -19.91
CA GLY A 63 12.52 5.15 -18.58
C GLY A 63 13.83 5.73 -18.05
N PHE A 64 14.01 5.69 -16.73
CA PHE A 64 15.15 6.32 -16.03
C PHE A 64 16.47 5.56 -16.11
N SER A 65 16.53 4.42 -16.83
CA SER A 65 17.74 3.63 -16.99
C SER A 65 18.27 3.73 -18.42
N ASP A 66 19.59 3.89 -18.55
CA ASP A 66 20.30 3.83 -19.84
C ASP A 66 20.46 2.37 -20.35
N ASN A 67 20.06 1.38 -19.56
CA ASN A 67 20.18 -0.02 -19.92
C ASN A 67 19.07 -0.42 -20.87
N ASN A 68 19.42 -0.85 -22.09
CA ASN A 68 18.45 -1.36 -23.06
C ASN A 68 17.98 -2.80 -22.77
N GLN A 69 18.62 -3.50 -21.82
CA GLN A 69 18.33 -4.88 -21.43
C GLN A 69 18.61 -5.12 -19.94
N LEU A 70 17.77 -5.91 -19.28
CA LEU A 70 17.95 -6.37 -17.90
C LEU A 70 17.50 -7.83 -17.78
N THR A 71 18.02 -8.56 -16.81
CA THR A 71 17.60 -9.94 -16.55
C THR A 71 17.41 -10.15 -15.06
N TYR A 72 16.26 -10.68 -14.68
CA TYR A 72 15.97 -11.09 -13.30
C TYR A 72 15.96 -12.61 -13.19
N SER A 73 16.65 -13.12 -12.17
CA SER A 73 16.25 -14.38 -11.57
C SER A 73 14.98 -14.13 -10.78
N TYR A 74 14.03 -15.07 -10.83
CA TYR A 74 12.76 -14.91 -10.09
C TYR A 74 12.38 -16.17 -9.32
N HIS A 75 11.66 -15.96 -8.22
CA HIS A 75 11.02 -17.03 -7.47
C HIS A 75 9.55 -16.67 -7.22
N LEU A 76 8.65 -17.57 -7.63
CA LEU A 76 7.21 -17.39 -7.50
C LEU A 76 6.65 -18.38 -6.47
N GLU A 77 6.14 -17.86 -5.35
CA GLU A 77 5.40 -18.62 -4.35
C GLU A 77 3.89 -18.54 -4.68
N GLU A 78 3.39 -19.47 -5.50
CA GLU A 78 2.02 -19.40 -6.03
C GLU A 78 0.92 -19.39 -4.95
N SER A 79 1.11 -20.16 -3.86
CA SER A 79 0.13 -20.28 -2.77
C SER A 79 -0.14 -18.95 -2.06
N ASN A 80 0.90 -18.12 -1.94
CA ASN A 80 0.87 -16.84 -1.24
C ASN A 80 0.86 -15.64 -2.18
N GLN A 81 0.93 -15.89 -3.49
CA GLN A 81 1.07 -14.88 -4.53
C GLN A 81 2.20 -13.88 -4.24
N LEU A 82 3.38 -14.41 -3.92
CA LEU A 82 4.59 -13.64 -3.68
C LEU A 82 5.61 -13.86 -4.79
N LEU A 83 6.26 -12.78 -5.23
CA LEU A 83 7.28 -12.77 -6.26
C LEU A 83 8.54 -12.12 -5.71
N SER A 84 9.64 -12.86 -5.75
CA SER A 84 10.99 -12.33 -5.46
C SER A 84 11.75 -12.16 -6.78
N LEU A 85 12.48 -11.06 -6.91
CA LEU A 85 13.26 -10.72 -8.11
C LEU A 85 14.68 -10.35 -7.69
N ASP A 86 15.67 -10.99 -8.30
CA ASP A 86 17.09 -10.67 -8.11
C ASP A 86 17.70 -10.28 -9.45
N LEU A 87 18.34 -9.11 -9.51
CA LEU A 87 18.96 -8.63 -10.73
C LEU A 87 20.22 -9.46 -11.04
N VAL A 88 20.27 -10.08 -12.22
CA VAL A 88 21.40 -10.92 -12.61
C VAL A 88 22.62 -10.04 -12.91
N GLY A 89 23.74 -10.34 -12.27
CA GLY A 89 24.98 -9.58 -12.42
C GLY A 89 25.12 -8.43 -11.42
N ASP A 90 24.11 -8.21 -10.56
CA ASP A 90 24.13 -7.24 -9.48
C ASP A 90 23.71 -7.92 -8.18
N SER A 91 24.66 -8.10 -7.26
CA SER A 91 24.41 -8.68 -5.93
C SER A 91 24.12 -7.63 -4.86
N ILE A 92 24.21 -6.34 -5.20
CA ILE A 92 24.04 -5.22 -4.28
C ILE A 92 22.56 -4.83 -4.23
N ILE A 93 21.90 -4.73 -5.37
CA ILE A 93 20.49 -4.36 -5.44
C ILE A 93 19.62 -5.56 -5.09
N LYS A 94 18.92 -5.47 -3.95
CA LYS A 94 17.91 -6.45 -3.53
C LYS A 94 16.53 -5.82 -3.61
N LEU A 95 15.70 -6.33 -4.51
CA LEU A 95 14.30 -5.90 -4.58
C LEU A 95 13.51 -6.54 -3.42
N PRO A 96 12.54 -5.81 -2.86
CA PRO A 96 11.65 -6.39 -1.86
C PRO A 96 10.75 -7.47 -2.48
N LYS A 97 10.18 -8.32 -1.63
CA LYS A 97 9.17 -9.28 -2.08
C LYS A 97 7.93 -8.53 -2.55
N LEU A 98 7.50 -8.81 -3.77
CA LEU A 98 6.29 -8.27 -4.35
C LEU A 98 5.10 -9.18 -4.04
N ARG A 99 3.95 -8.60 -3.72
CA ARG A 99 2.69 -9.31 -3.52
C ARG A 99 1.71 -8.98 -4.64
N LYS A 100 1.06 -10.00 -5.19
CA LYS A 100 0.03 -9.80 -6.21
C LYS A 100 -1.19 -9.10 -5.63
N ALA A 101 -1.68 -8.06 -6.30
CA ALA A 101 -2.91 -7.38 -5.93
C ALA A 101 -3.64 -6.84 -7.15
N LYS A 102 -4.93 -6.56 -7.03
CA LYS A 102 -5.73 -6.00 -8.13
C LYS A 102 -5.38 -4.54 -8.41
N ASN A 103 -5.05 -3.80 -7.36
CA ASN A 103 -4.75 -2.37 -7.36
C ASN A 103 -4.09 -1.96 -6.03
N ALA A 104 -3.71 -0.70 -5.89
CA ALA A 104 -3.04 -0.19 -4.68
C ALA A 104 -3.89 -0.38 -3.41
N PHE A 105 -5.21 -0.18 -3.47
CA PHE A 105 -6.09 -0.38 -2.32
C PHE A 105 -6.21 -1.86 -1.90
N ASP A 106 -6.31 -2.79 -2.86
CA ASP A 106 -6.27 -4.24 -2.57
C ASP A 106 -4.93 -4.64 -1.92
N PHE A 107 -3.82 -4.08 -2.40
CA PHE A 107 -2.52 -4.29 -1.79
C PHE A 107 -2.47 -3.74 -0.35
N PHE A 108 -2.96 -2.52 -0.13
CA PHE A 108 -3.06 -1.92 1.20
C PHE A 108 -3.84 -2.83 2.17
N LYS A 109 -5.03 -3.31 1.79
CA LYS A 109 -5.86 -4.22 2.61
C LYS A 109 -5.11 -5.50 2.99
N LYS A 110 -4.38 -6.08 2.03
CA LYS A 110 -3.54 -7.28 2.25
C LYS A 110 -2.37 -7.02 3.20
N THR A 111 -1.80 -5.82 3.15
CA THR A 111 -0.68 -5.40 4.02
C THR A 111 -1.15 -5.18 5.45
N ILE A 112 -2.25 -4.46 5.64
CA ILE A 112 -2.84 -4.29 6.98
C ILE A 112 -3.58 -5.55 7.45
N ASN A 113 -3.82 -6.54 6.59
CA ASN A 113 -4.50 -7.79 6.91
C ASN A 113 -5.89 -7.57 7.55
N LEU A 114 -6.68 -6.70 6.93
CA LEU A 114 -8.06 -6.40 7.30
C LEU A 114 -8.96 -6.31 6.07
N GLU A 115 -10.21 -6.72 6.24
CA GLU A 115 -11.29 -6.48 5.29
C GLU A 115 -11.91 -5.12 5.58
N ILE A 116 -11.72 -4.19 4.64
CA ILE A 116 -12.22 -2.82 4.71
C ILE A 116 -12.78 -2.43 3.34
N GLU A 117 -14.02 -2.01 3.30
CA GLU A 117 -14.62 -1.29 2.20
C GLU A 117 -14.96 0.13 2.65
N LEU A 118 -14.28 1.12 2.07
CA LEU A 118 -14.46 2.52 2.48
C LEU A 118 -15.88 3.02 2.23
N PRO A 119 -16.42 3.86 3.13
CA PRO A 119 -17.68 4.55 2.89
C PRO A 119 -17.56 5.50 1.69
N GLN A 120 -18.66 5.65 0.95
CA GLN A 120 -18.75 6.56 -0.19
C GLN A 120 -19.31 7.90 0.25
N SER A 121 -18.68 9.00 -0.18
CA SER A 121 -19.16 10.36 0.02
C SER A 121 -19.66 10.94 -1.30
N THR A 122 -20.79 11.63 -1.25
CA THR A 122 -21.28 12.49 -2.34
C THR A 122 -20.77 13.93 -2.24
N GLY A 123 -20.29 14.34 -1.06
CA GLY A 123 -19.70 15.65 -0.82
C GLY A 123 -18.20 15.69 -1.06
N GLU A 124 -17.66 16.90 -1.11
CA GLU A 124 -16.22 17.17 -1.23
C GLU A 124 -15.45 16.45 -0.11
N LEU A 125 -14.31 15.88 -0.49
CA LEU A 125 -13.36 15.25 0.43
C LEU A 125 -12.08 16.07 0.46
N LYS A 126 -11.54 16.28 1.67
CA LYS A 126 -10.29 17.02 1.85
C LYS A 126 -9.16 16.03 2.02
N MET A 127 -8.02 16.32 1.41
CA MET A 127 -6.79 15.58 1.70
C MET A 127 -6.47 15.74 3.19
N ILE A 128 -6.33 14.62 3.90
CA ILE A 128 -6.15 14.64 5.37
C ILE A 128 -4.78 15.26 5.71
N SER A 129 -3.76 14.90 4.93
CA SER A 129 -2.44 15.53 4.97
C SER A 129 -1.75 15.40 3.61
N GLN A 130 -0.98 16.41 3.24
CA GLN A 130 -0.10 16.38 2.07
C GLN A 130 1.10 15.42 2.25
N GLN A 131 1.42 15.09 3.50
CA GLN A 131 2.51 14.17 3.83
C GLN A 131 1.94 13.02 4.66
N ASN A 132 1.99 11.80 4.11
CA ASN A 132 1.47 10.60 4.77
C ASN A 132 2.09 10.38 6.16
N ARG A 133 3.35 10.79 6.37
CA ARG A 133 4.04 10.76 7.67
C ARG A 133 3.48 11.69 8.74
N LEU A 134 2.44 12.48 8.43
CA LEU A 134 1.71 13.31 9.40
C LEU A 134 0.34 12.71 9.74
N ASN A 135 -0.05 11.61 9.07
CA ASN A 135 -1.24 10.85 9.40
C ASN A 135 -0.87 9.75 10.39
N PHE A 136 -1.38 9.83 11.61
CA PHE A 136 -1.38 8.68 12.52
C PHE A 136 -2.58 7.79 12.15
N ASN A 137 -2.32 6.66 11.49
CA ASN A 137 -3.39 5.82 10.97
C ASN A 137 -3.95 4.89 12.04
N ILE A 138 -5.27 4.85 12.10
CA ILE A 138 -6.05 3.89 12.86
C ILE A 138 -6.93 3.15 11.87
N TYR A 139 -6.84 1.83 11.87
CA TYR A 139 -7.59 0.96 10.98
C TYR A 139 -8.70 0.28 11.77
N ALA A 140 -9.92 0.35 11.25
CA ALA A 140 -11.06 -0.37 11.81
C ALA A 140 -11.74 -1.17 10.71
N GLY A 141 -11.71 -2.49 10.82
CA GLY A 141 -12.23 -3.38 9.78
C GLY A 141 -12.48 -4.76 10.31
N TYR A 142 -12.88 -5.67 9.44
CA TYR A 142 -13.23 -7.02 9.85
C TYR A 142 -12.12 -8.01 9.50
N LYS A 143 -12.03 -9.07 10.30
CA LYS A 143 -11.25 -10.26 9.98
C LYS A 143 -12.01 -11.46 10.51
N SER A 144 -12.43 -12.36 9.63
CA SER A 144 -13.27 -13.52 9.99
C SER A 144 -14.49 -13.08 10.82
N ASP A 145 -15.25 -12.10 10.31
CA ASP A 145 -16.45 -11.51 10.93
C ASP A 145 -16.24 -10.80 12.29
N THR A 146 -15.01 -10.71 12.77
CA THR A 146 -14.67 -9.99 14.00
C THR A 146 -14.17 -8.59 13.68
N LEU A 147 -14.75 -7.57 14.31
CA LEU A 147 -14.24 -6.19 14.24
C LEU A 147 -12.88 -6.13 14.92
N ILE A 148 -11.87 -5.66 14.19
CA ILE A 148 -10.53 -5.39 14.66
C ILE A 148 -10.26 -3.90 14.50
N VAL A 149 -9.74 -3.29 15.56
CA VAL A 149 -9.31 -1.89 15.57
C VAL A 149 -7.85 -1.85 15.98
N LYS A 150 -7.00 -1.24 15.16
CA LYS A 150 -5.55 -1.35 15.31
C LYS A 150 -4.82 -0.17 14.68
N THR A 151 -3.51 -0.08 14.88
CA THR A 151 -2.65 0.95 14.27
C THR A 151 -1.67 0.30 13.29
N ASP A 152 -0.71 1.09 12.79
CA ASP A 152 0.45 0.57 12.06
C ASP A 152 1.36 -0.30 12.94
N GLN A 153 1.34 -0.12 14.28
CA GLN A 153 2.32 -0.73 15.20
C GLN A 153 1.75 -1.85 16.08
N SER A 154 0.48 -1.81 16.46
CA SER A 154 -0.13 -2.85 17.30
C SER A 154 -1.44 -3.37 16.76
N SER A 155 -1.91 -4.47 17.33
CA SER A 155 -3.18 -5.15 17.02
C SER A 155 -4.37 -4.63 17.84
N GLY A 156 -4.25 -3.45 18.46
CA GLY A 156 -5.27 -2.88 19.34
C GLY A 156 -5.09 -1.37 19.55
N LEU A 157 -5.87 -0.79 20.47
CA LEU A 157 -5.72 0.61 20.90
C LEU A 157 -5.18 0.76 22.33
N HIS A 158 -4.77 -0.33 22.97
CA HIS A 158 -4.30 -0.32 24.37
C HIS A 158 -2.99 0.46 24.54
N ASP A 159 -2.10 0.40 23.53
CA ASP A 159 -0.81 1.09 23.52
C ASP A 159 -0.85 2.43 22.77
N LEU A 160 -2.04 2.93 22.40
CA LEU A 160 -2.20 4.08 21.53
C LEU A 160 -1.46 5.33 22.02
N GLU A 161 -1.48 5.61 23.33
CA GLU A 161 -0.73 6.73 23.93
C GLU A 161 0.78 6.62 23.72
N LYS A 162 1.32 5.43 23.98
CA LYS A 162 2.75 5.14 23.84
C LYS A 162 3.18 5.21 22.38
N GLU A 163 2.40 4.63 21.49
CA GLU A 163 2.65 4.64 20.04
C GLU A 163 2.60 6.06 19.48
N PHE A 164 1.57 6.84 19.83
CA PHE A 164 1.45 8.21 19.38
C PHE A 164 2.62 9.07 19.86
N LYS A 165 3.03 8.95 21.13
CA LYS A 165 4.23 9.63 21.65
C LYS A 165 5.49 9.22 20.89
N SER A 166 5.67 7.92 20.63
CA SER A 166 6.82 7.41 19.86
C SER A 166 6.82 7.99 18.45
N TYR A 167 5.69 7.99 17.77
CA TYR A 167 5.52 8.56 16.44
C TYR A 167 5.82 10.07 16.43
N VAL A 168 5.25 10.85 17.35
CA VAL A 168 5.50 12.28 17.49
C VAL A 168 7.00 12.56 17.69
N ASN A 169 7.71 11.73 18.44
CA ASN A 169 9.14 11.89 18.69
C ASN A 169 10.03 11.64 17.47
N THR A 170 9.53 10.92 16.46
CA THR A 170 10.25 10.76 15.17
C THR A 170 10.11 11.96 14.25
N LEU A 171 9.19 12.88 14.55
CA LEU A 171 8.89 14.04 13.73
C LEU A 171 9.60 15.29 14.27
N ARG A 172 9.97 16.17 13.35
CA ARG A 172 10.46 17.51 13.69
C ARG A 172 9.39 18.32 14.41
N ASP A 173 9.79 19.17 15.35
CA ASP A 173 8.87 19.95 16.18
C ASP A 173 7.89 20.81 15.37
N GLU A 174 8.34 21.39 14.25
CA GLU A 174 7.50 22.25 13.40
C GLU A 174 6.38 21.48 12.69
N LEU A 175 6.51 20.16 12.59
CA LEU A 175 5.53 19.27 11.96
C LEU A 175 4.46 18.78 12.92
N LYS A 176 4.73 18.78 14.23
CA LYS A 176 3.85 18.21 15.26
C LYS A 176 2.43 18.81 15.26
N PRO A 177 2.22 20.14 15.08
CA PRO A 177 0.88 20.72 15.03
C PRO A 177 0.01 20.24 13.86
N TRP A 178 0.64 19.69 12.82
CA TRP A 178 -0.02 19.24 11.60
C TRP A 178 -0.43 17.77 11.65
N ILE A 179 -0.07 17.04 12.71
CA ILE A 179 -0.43 15.64 12.88
C ILE A 179 -1.95 15.51 13.00
N LYS A 180 -2.52 14.56 12.26
CA LYS A 180 -3.94 14.21 12.30
C LYS A 180 -4.10 12.72 12.60
N PHE A 181 -5.17 12.34 13.30
CA PHE A 181 -5.61 10.95 13.31
C PHE A 181 -6.36 10.66 12.02
N ASN A 182 -5.95 9.62 11.30
CA ASN A 182 -6.63 9.14 10.12
C ASN A 182 -7.31 7.80 10.44
N LEU A 183 -8.63 7.82 10.56
CA LEU A 183 -9.46 6.65 10.77
C LEU A 183 -9.88 6.06 9.43
N VAL A 184 -9.22 4.98 9.03
CA VAL A 184 -9.57 4.19 7.85
C VAL A 184 -10.49 3.07 8.31
N ALA A 185 -11.79 3.30 8.18
CA ALA A 185 -12.83 2.46 8.75
C ALA A 185 -13.73 1.84 7.68
N ASP A 186 -14.06 0.57 7.86
CA ASP A 186 -15.06 -0.13 7.05
C ASP A 186 -16.43 0.59 7.10
N LYS A 187 -17.12 0.62 5.96
CA LYS A 187 -18.42 1.27 5.83
C LYS A 187 -19.51 0.66 6.71
N ASN A 188 -19.38 -0.61 7.10
CA ASN A 188 -20.40 -1.33 7.88
C ASN A 188 -20.20 -1.18 9.39
N ILE A 189 -19.13 -0.51 9.84
CA ILE A 189 -18.97 -0.15 11.25
C ILE A 189 -20.12 0.75 11.66
N THR A 190 -20.85 0.35 12.70
CA THR A 190 -22.02 1.09 13.18
C THR A 190 -21.60 2.38 13.87
N GLN A 191 -22.53 3.32 14.02
CA GLN A 191 -22.26 4.57 14.73
C GLN A 191 -21.80 4.31 16.17
N THR A 192 -22.44 3.39 16.89
CA THR A 192 -22.04 3.03 18.26
C THR A 192 -20.62 2.47 18.34
N GLN A 193 -20.21 1.63 17.36
CA GLN A 193 -18.84 1.14 17.28
C GLN A 193 -17.86 2.26 16.96
N MET A 194 -18.22 3.15 16.04
CA MET A 194 -17.43 4.33 15.69
C MET A 194 -17.22 5.23 16.90
N ASP A 195 -18.29 5.54 17.64
CA ASP A 195 -18.25 6.38 18.84
C ASP A 195 -17.37 5.74 19.93
N SER A 196 -17.43 4.41 20.10
CA SER A 196 -16.54 3.70 21.02
C SER A 196 -15.06 3.84 20.63
N ILE A 197 -14.74 3.77 19.34
CA ILE A 197 -13.38 3.98 18.84
C ILE A 197 -12.94 5.43 19.08
N LYS A 198 -13.77 6.40 18.70
CA LYS A 198 -13.49 7.83 18.91
C LYS A 198 -13.27 8.13 20.38
N SER A 199 -14.13 7.62 21.27
CA SER A 199 -14.00 7.83 22.72
C SER A 199 -12.66 7.35 23.25
N ARG A 200 -12.17 6.17 22.83
CA ARG A 200 -10.86 5.66 23.25
C ARG A 200 -9.70 6.54 22.79
N ILE A 201 -9.80 7.14 21.60
CA ILE A 201 -8.80 8.11 21.12
C ILE A 201 -8.89 9.38 21.98
N ARG A 202 -10.10 9.86 22.25
CA ARG A 202 -10.35 11.09 23.02
C ARG A 202 -9.95 11.00 24.50
N GLU A 203 -9.80 9.80 25.07
CA GLU A 203 -9.28 9.61 26.43
C GLU A 203 -7.91 10.28 26.63
N SER A 204 -7.07 10.30 25.59
CA SER A 204 -5.69 10.80 25.70
C SER A 204 -5.37 11.96 24.74
N PHE A 205 -6.25 12.28 23.78
CA PHE A 205 -5.90 13.22 22.70
C PHE A 205 -7.01 14.18 22.28
N VAL A 206 -6.61 15.43 22.02
CA VAL A 206 -7.44 16.47 21.40
C VAL A 206 -7.20 16.64 19.90
N THR A 207 -6.26 15.87 19.33
CA THR A 207 -5.90 15.89 17.91
C THR A 207 -7.13 15.62 17.03
N PRO A 208 -7.35 16.34 15.92
CA PRO A 208 -8.49 16.08 15.04
C PRO A 208 -8.47 14.66 14.48
N ILE A 209 -9.66 14.04 14.47
CA ILE A 209 -9.90 12.71 13.89
C ILE A 209 -10.57 12.92 12.54
N TYR A 210 -9.97 12.38 11.49
CA TYR A 210 -10.57 12.35 10.16
C TYR A 210 -10.98 10.92 9.84
N ARG A 211 -12.16 10.72 9.27
CA ARG A 211 -12.53 9.44 8.67
C ARG A 211 -12.24 9.48 7.18
N THR A 212 -11.58 8.43 6.69
CA THR A 212 -11.30 8.26 5.26
C THR A 212 -12.57 7.83 4.51
N TYR A 213 -12.80 8.45 3.35
CA TYR A 213 -13.90 8.13 2.43
C TYR A 213 -13.36 7.97 1.01
N LYS A 214 -14.18 7.38 0.13
CA LYS A 214 -14.00 7.41 -1.33
C LYS A 214 -15.14 8.17 -2.01
N ASN A 215 -14.92 8.63 -3.24
CA ASN A 215 -15.96 9.15 -4.12
C ASN A 215 -15.65 8.75 -5.58
N GLU A 216 -16.29 9.39 -6.56
CA GLU A 216 -16.08 9.08 -7.98
C GLU A 216 -14.67 9.44 -8.47
N GLU A 217 -14.04 10.45 -7.88
CA GLU A 217 -12.71 10.95 -8.25
C GLU A 217 -11.58 10.30 -7.43
N ILE A 218 -11.86 9.98 -6.17
CA ILE A 218 -10.92 9.45 -5.18
C ILE A 218 -11.30 8.00 -4.88
N ASP A 219 -10.65 7.06 -5.59
CA ASP A 219 -10.96 5.63 -5.51
C ASP A 219 -9.82 4.73 -4.99
N TYR A 220 -8.65 5.32 -4.74
CA TYR A 220 -7.44 4.68 -4.21
C TYR A 220 -6.89 3.52 -5.04
N LYS A 221 -7.32 3.35 -6.29
CA LYS A 221 -6.85 2.22 -7.12
C LYS A 221 -5.40 2.40 -7.56
N SER A 222 -4.98 3.63 -7.87
CA SER A 222 -3.62 3.90 -8.34
C SER A 222 -2.65 4.26 -7.23
N THR A 223 -3.08 5.03 -6.23
CA THR A 223 -2.22 5.48 -5.13
C THR A 223 -3.00 5.68 -3.84
N ILE A 224 -2.29 5.62 -2.71
CA ILE A 224 -2.85 5.80 -1.37
C ILE A 224 -2.45 7.19 -0.84
N ASN A 225 -3.31 8.18 -1.12
CA ASN A 225 -3.26 9.51 -0.52
C ASN A 225 -4.60 9.73 0.17
N TRP A 226 -4.64 9.80 1.51
CA TRP A 226 -5.90 9.75 2.23
C TRP A 226 -6.72 11.03 2.14
N PHE A 227 -7.99 10.88 1.77
CA PHE A 227 -8.98 11.94 1.78
C PHE A 227 -10.14 11.58 2.70
N GLY A 228 -10.65 12.59 3.40
CA GLY A 228 -11.64 12.36 4.44
C GLY A 228 -12.39 13.60 4.85
N LYS A 229 -13.21 13.39 5.87
CA LYS A 229 -13.95 14.44 6.58
C LYS A 229 -13.56 14.38 8.05
N ILE A 230 -13.59 15.52 8.71
CA ILE A 230 -13.44 15.56 10.16
C ILE A 230 -14.63 14.82 10.78
N GLU A 231 -14.33 13.94 11.73
CA GLU A 231 -15.33 13.35 12.60
C GLU A 231 -15.42 14.27 13.82
N ASP A 232 -16.40 15.18 13.76
CA ASP A 232 -16.79 15.95 14.93
C ASP A 232 -17.44 15.02 15.97
N ASP A 233 -17.44 15.46 17.23
CA ASP A 233 -18.08 14.76 18.33
C ASP A 233 -19.62 14.91 18.27
#